data_AF-A0A914DBX2-F1
#
_entry.id   AF-A0A914DBX2-F1
#
_cell.length_a   1.000
_cell.length_b   1.000
_cell.length_c   1.000
_cell.angle_alpha   90.00
_cell.angle_beta   90.00
_cell.angle_gamma   90.00
#
_symmetry.space_group_name_H-M   'P 1'
#
loop_
_entity.id
_entity.type
_entity.pdbx_description
1 polymer ?
#
loop_
_entity_poly.entity_id
_entity_poly.type
_entity_poly.pdbx_seq_one_letter_code
_entity_poly.pdbx_strand_id
1 'polypeptide(L)'
;MGFPLVNVEQRIESGKRILKLRQERFILDGKSDDQDLVWKIPINICAESSPDRAKFKILMTDRAQEFELEGVQPNKWIKLNQGNAGFYRVQYTDEMLESFLPAIKNKKMHAMDRFGIANDLFSLVESERIPATNFLDFIQACSNEDNHIVWEALDSGLEQISKILMVYKDGTTQKRFHCFVNNILSPIAEIVGWESNPNEDSQISFLRATILNRLAHSSHPETIKTALQKFKKHFEDKVDLDKDL
;
A
#
# COMPACT_ATOMS: atom_id res chain seq x y z
N MET A 1 20.56 12.38 9.22
CA MET A 1 19.18 12.83 8.94
C MET A 1 18.33 11.59 8.70
N GLY A 2 17.09 11.59 9.17
CA GLY A 2 16.16 10.46 9.10
C GLY A 2 14.84 10.84 9.77
N PHE A 3 13.84 9.97 9.71
CA PHE A 3 12.53 10.15 10.35
C PHE A 3 12.16 8.92 11.17
N PRO A 4 11.14 8.99 12.06
CA PRO A 4 10.81 7.89 12.94
C PRO A 4 10.09 6.75 12.21
N LEU A 5 10.42 5.53 12.61
CA LEU A 5 9.57 4.36 12.51
C LEU A 5 8.89 4.14 13.86
N VAL A 6 7.58 3.92 13.88
CA VAL A 6 6.81 3.53 15.06
C VAL A 6 6.39 2.08 14.94
N ASN A 7 6.97 1.20 15.75
CA ASN A 7 6.52 -0.17 15.93
C ASN A 7 5.30 -0.20 16.84
N VAL A 8 4.31 -1.01 16.46
CA VAL A 8 3.03 -1.13 17.15
C VAL A 8 2.78 -2.58 17.52
N GLU A 9 2.65 -2.83 18.82
CA GLU A 9 2.15 -4.08 19.37
C GLU A 9 0.86 -3.80 20.14
N GLN A 10 -0.03 -4.78 20.19
CA GLN A 10 -1.25 -4.70 20.99
C GLN A 10 -1.42 -5.93 21.87
N ARG A 11 -2.04 -5.74 23.02
CA ARG A 11 -2.49 -6.84 23.89
C ARG A 11 -3.77 -6.47 24.61
N ILE A 12 -4.48 -7.48 25.10
CA ILE A 12 -5.69 -7.29 25.89
C ILE A 12 -5.39 -7.63 27.35
N GLU A 13 -5.58 -6.65 28.24
CA GLU A 13 -5.40 -6.81 29.69
C GLU A 13 -6.71 -6.47 30.40
N SER A 14 -7.30 -7.44 31.11
CA SER A 14 -8.56 -7.24 31.85
C SER A 14 -9.69 -6.59 31.03
N GLY A 15 -9.79 -6.97 29.74
CA GLY A 15 -10.80 -6.42 28.81
C GLY A 15 -10.44 -5.06 28.20
N LYS A 16 -9.29 -4.48 28.56
CA LYS A 16 -8.77 -3.22 28.03
C LYS A 16 -7.75 -3.51 26.93
N ARG A 17 -7.74 -2.69 25.88
CA ARG A 17 -6.75 -2.79 24.81
C ARG A 17 -5.56 -1.91 25.15
N ILE A 18 -4.40 -2.53 25.32
CA ILE A 18 -3.14 -1.83 25.57
C ILE A 18 -2.34 -1.81 24.27
N LEU A 19 -1.96 -0.60 23.85
CA LEU A 19 -1.12 -0.34 22.70
C LEU A 19 0.30 -0.07 23.20
N LYS A 20 1.25 -0.91 22.82
CA LYS A 20 2.67 -0.71 23.12
C LYS A 20 3.36 -0.16 21.89
N LEU A 21 3.90 1.03 22.02
CA LEU A 21 4.57 1.75 20.96
C LEU A 21 6.06 1.83 21.24
N ARG A 22 6.88 1.55 20.22
CA ARG A 22 8.33 1.78 20.26
C ARG A 22 8.71 2.57 19.02
N GLN A 23 9.50 3.62 19.20
CA GLN A 23 10.04 4.39 18.09
C GLN A 23 11.50 4.02 17.85
N GLU A 24 11.98 4.18 16.62
CA GLU A 24 13.39 4.15 16.22
C GLU A 24 13.59 4.92 14.92
N ARG A 25 14.83 5.25 14.53
CA ARG A 25 15.07 5.88 13.23
C ARG A 25 14.79 4.87 12.13
N PHE A 26 13.99 5.25 11.14
CA PHE A 26 13.86 4.49 9.92
C PHE A 26 15.10 4.71 9.04
N ILE A 27 15.73 3.61 8.63
CA ILE A 27 16.87 3.60 7.71
C ILE A 27 16.57 2.55 6.64
N LEU A 28 16.57 2.98 5.37
CA LEU A 28 16.15 2.14 4.25
C LEU A 28 17.10 0.94 4.03
N ASP A 29 18.40 1.11 4.27
CA ASP A 29 19.40 0.05 4.09
C ASP A 29 19.44 -0.98 5.24
N GLY A 30 18.44 -0.93 6.15
CA GLY A 30 18.27 -1.90 7.22
C GLY A 30 19.30 -1.82 8.35
N LYS A 31 20.25 -0.88 8.31
CA LYS A 31 21.29 -0.75 9.34
C LYS A 31 20.73 -0.37 10.70
N SER A 32 21.47 -0.75 11.74
CA SER A 32 21.17 -0.34 13.11
C SER A 32 21.21 1.18 13.26
N ASP A 33 20.30 1.68 14.08
CA ASP A 33 20.31 3.08 14.47
C ASP A 33 21.36 3.32 15.54
N ASP A 34 22.56 3.73 15.13
CA ASP A 34 23.62 4.09 16.07
C ASP A 34 23.37 5.46 16.77
N GLN A 35 22.26 6.12 16.46
CA GLN A 35 21.87 7.39 17.06
C GLN A 35 20.70 7.19 18.03
N ASP A 36 20.85 7.64 19.27
CA ASP A 36 19.78 7.59 20.27
C ASP A 36 18.78 8.77 20.11
N LEU A 37 18.21 8.89 18.90
CA LEU A 37 17.24 9.93 18.60
C LEU A 37 15.84 9.54 19.07
N VAL A 38 15.25 10.39 19.90
CA VAL A 38 13.86 10.27 20.38
C VAL A 38 13.08 11.50 19.92
N TRP A 39 12.00 11.27 19.18
CA TRP A 39 11.11 12.30 18.68
C TRP A 39 9.87 12.44 19.56
N LYS A 40 9.31 13.65 19.61
CA LYS A 40 7.94 13.88 20.09
C LYS A 40 6.98 13.67 18.91
N ILE A 41 6.28 12.54 18.89
CA ILE A 41 5.46 12.11 17.76
C ILE A 41 3.98 12.26 18.11
N PRO A 42 3.22 13.17 17.49
CA PRO A 42 1.77 13.21 17.62
C PRO A 42 1.17 12.05 16.82
N ILE A 43 0.56 11.09 17.51
CA ILE A 43 -0.02 9.89 16.91
C ILE A 43 -1.54 10.03 16.90
N ASN A 44 -2.09 10.10 15.69
CA ASN A 44 -3.53 10.08 15.45
C ASN A 44 -3.96 8.65 15.12
N ILE A 45 -4.96 8.12 15.82
CA ILE A 45 -5.42 6.73 15.65
C ILE A 45 -6.88 6.73 15.20
N CYS A 46 -7.18 6.14 14.05
CA CYS A 46 -8.54 5.75 13.67
C CYS A 46 -8.81 4.30 14.06
N ALA A 47 -10.09 3.98 14.22
CA ALA A 47 -10.57 2.64 14.56
C ALA A 47 -11.71 2.27 13.61
N GLU A 48 -12.04 0.98 13.52
CA GLU A 48 -13.14 0.50 12.69
C GLU A 48 -14.47 1.24 12.92
N SER A 49 -14.76 1.66 14.16
CA SER A 49 -15.98 2.41 14.50
C SER A 49 -16.02 3.84 13.93
N SER A 50 -14.87 4.37 13.50
CA SER A 50 -14.72 5.74 13.01
C SER A 50 -13.51 5.81 12.08
N PRO A 51 -13.60 5.21 10.87
CA PRO A 51 -12.47 5.06 9.97
C PRO A 51 -11.97 6.41 9.42
N ASP A 52 -12.85 7.39 9.25
CA ASP A 52 -12.55 8.66 8.56
C ASP A 52 -12.04 9.77 9.48
N ARG A 53 -11.81 9.48 10.78
CA ARG A 53 -11.33 10.48 11.74
C ARG A 53 -10.49 9.86 12.84
N ALA A 54 -9.57 10.64 13.39
CA ALA A 54 -8.85 10.26 14.60
C ALA A 54 -9.83 10.09 15.78
N LYS A 55 -9.96 8.86 16.28
CA LYS A 55 -10.67 8.53 17.52
C LYS A 55 -9.81 8.85 18.74
N PHE A 56 -8.51 8.63 18.64
CA PHE A 56 -7.54 8.93 19.69
C PHE A 56 -6.43 9.82 19.14
N LYS A 57 -5.93 10.70 20.01
CA LYS A 57 -4.75 11.52 19.76
C LYS A 57 -3.85 11.38 20.97
N ILE A 58 -2.65 10.85 20.76
CA ILE A 58 -1.65 10.65 21.82
C ILE A 58 -0.36 11.35 21.41
N LEU A 59 0.45 11.75 22.39
CA LEU A 59 1.78 12.27 22.14
C LEU A 59 2.78 11.26 22.66
N MET A 60 3.53 10.63 21.75
CA MET A 60 4.64 9.77 22.11
C MET A 60 5.87 10.63 22.38
N THR A 61 6.44 10.55 23.58
CA THR A 61 7.61 11.35 24.00
C THR A 61 8.84 10.51 24.29
N ASP A 62 8.66 9.24 24.64
CA ASP A 62 9.76 8.37 25.04
C ASP A 62 10.05 7.31 23.98
N ARG A 63 11.17 6.61 24.13
CA ARG A 63 11.60 5.54 23.21
C ARG A 63 10.53 4.44 23.08
N ALA A 64 9.91 4.06 24.19
CA ALA A 64 8.81 3.12 24.24
C ALA A 64 7.77 3.61 25.26
N GLN A 65 6.49 3.54 24.90
CA GLN A 65 5.38 3.96 25.76
C GLN A 65 4.17 3.07 25.53
N GLU A 66 3.35 2.92 26.57
CA GLU A 66 2.11 2.17 26.50
C GLU A 66 0.92 3.12 26.66
N PHE A 67 -0.12 2.87 25.88
CA PHE A 67 -1.35 3.66 25.88
C PHE A 67 -2.54 2.71 25.99
N GLU A 68 -3.43 2.98 26.95
CA GLU A 68 -4.72 2.29 27.03
C GLU A 68 -5.70 2.92 26.02
N LEU A 69 -6.30 2.09 25.18
CA LEU A 69 -7.34 2.49 24.24
C LEU A 69 -8.70 2.00 24.74
N GLU A 70 -9.48 2.93 25.29
CA GLU A 70 -10.84 2.65 25.75
C GLU A 70 -11.85 2.59 24.60
N GLY A 71 -12.89 1.75 24.72
CA GLY A 71 -14.00 1.73 23.78
C GLY A 71 -13.67 1.20 22.37
N VAL A 72 -12.65 0.35 22.24
CA VAL A 72 -12.38 -0.45 21.03
C VAL A 72 -12.34 -1.91 21.39
N GLN A 73 -13.22 -2.71 20.77
CA GLN A 73 -13.24 -4.16 21.00
C GLN A 73 -11.94 -4.80 20.47
N PRO A 74 -11.45 -5.90 21.09
CA PRO A 74 -10.22 -6.58 20.68
C PRO A 74 -10.16 -6.99 19.21
N ASN A 75 -11.29 -7.44 18.66
CA ASN A 75 -11.43 -7.92 17.28
C ASN A 75 -11.60 -6.81 16.24
N LYS A 76 -11.51 -5.53 16.64
CA LYS A 76 -11.64 -4.38 15.74
C LYS A 76 -10.27 -3.86 15.39
N TRP A 77 -10.05 -3.52 14.13
CA TRP A 77 -8.79 -2.93 13.72
C TRP A 77 -8.64 -1.49 14.24
N ILE A 78 -7.39 -1.08 14.44
CA ILE A 78 -6.97 0.30 14.67
C ILE A 78 -5.82 0.62 13.72
N LYS A 79 -5.76 1.86 13.24
CA LYS A 79 -4.70 2.34 12.37
C LYS A 79 -4.13 3.63 12.95
N LEU A 80 -2.83 3.65 13.20
CA LEU A 80 -2.07 4.84 13.58
C LEU A 80 -1.72 5.66 12.35
N ASN A 81 -1.50 6.96 12.54
CA ASN A 81 -1.23 7.92 11.48
C ASN A 81 -2.45 8.13 10.56
N GLN A 82 -3.63 8.34 11.15
CA GLN A 82 -4.86 8.61 10.39
C GLN A 82 -4.64 9.74 9.36
N GLY A 83 -5.08 9.50 8.12
CA GLY A 83 -4.88 10.40 6.98
C GLY A 83 -3.46 10.47 6.45
N ASN A 84 -2.54 9.65 6.98
CA ASN A 84 -1.11 9.73 6.69
C ASN A 84 -0.51 11.13 6.94
N ALA A 85 -1.01 11.82 7.99
CA ALA A 85 -0.73 13.23 8.24
C ALA A 85 0.59 13.48 9.00
N GLY A 86 1.10 12.47 9.72
CA GLY A 86 2.33 12.52 10.48
C GLY A 86 3.53 12.08 9.65
N PHE A 87 4.68 12.72 9.88
CA PHE A 87 5.94 12.40 9.21
C PHE A 87 6.69 11.28 9.93
N TYR A 88 6.12 10.07 9.89
CA TYR A 88 6.69 8.84 10.43
C TYR A 88 6.05 7.63 9.73
N ARG A 89 6.76 6.50 9.73
CA ARG A 89 6.22 5.21 9.26
C ARG A 89 5.69 4.39 10.41
N VAL A 90 4.80 3.45 10.12
CA VAL A 90 4.23 2.55 11.13
C VAL A 90 4.50 1.11 10.74
N GLN A 91 5.10 0.34 11.65
CA GLN A 91 5.23 -1.11 11.54
C GLN A 91 4.24 -1.78 12.49
N TYR A 92 3.27 -2.47 11.92
CA TYR A 92 2.29 -3.29 12.64
C TYR A 92 2.76 -4.74 12.75
N THR A 93 2.21 -5.49 13.70
CA THR A 93 2.34 -6.95 13.73
C THR A 93 1.53 -7.61 12.61
N ASP A 94 1.86 -8.86 12.28
CA ASP A 94 1.15 -9.65 11.26
C ASP A 94 -0.35 -9.77 11.59
N GLU A 95 -0.71 -10.07 12.84
CA GLU A 95 -2.10 -10.13 13.30
C GLU A 95 -2.86 -8.81 13.06
N MET A 96 -2.21 -7.67 13.29
CA MET A 96 -2.84 -6.37 13.04
C MET A 96 -3.01 -6.12 11.55
N LEU A 97 -2.03 -6.47 10.71
CA LEU A 97 -2.13 -6.35 9.26
C LEU A 97 -3.25 -7.24 8.69
N GLU A 98 -3.34 -8.49 9.14
CA GLU A 98 -4.44 -9.41 8.78
C GLU A 98 -5.81 -8.81 9.12
N SER A 99 -5.92 -8.14 10.28
CA SER A 99 -7.17 -7.48 10.69
C SER A 99 -7.60 -6.33 9.77
N PHE A 100 -6.67 -5.75 8.98
CA PHE A 100 -6.98 -4.68 8.03
C PHE A 100 -7.58 -5.20 6.72
N LEU A 101 -7.21 -6.42 6.31
CA LEU A 101 -7.53 -6.94 4.97
C LEU A 101 -9.02 -6.89 4.63
N PRO A 102 -9.97 -7.25 5.53
CA PRO A 102 -11.40 -7.13 5.24
C PRO A 102 -11.85 -5.68 5.02
N ALA A 103 -11.28 -4.71 5.75
CA ALA A 103 -11.64 -3.31 5.62
C ALA A 103 -11.05 -2.66 4.36
N ILE A 104 -9.85 -3.11 3.94
CA ILE A 104 -9.22 -2.73 2.67
C ILE A 104 -10.05 -3.27 1.51
N LYS A 105 -10.31 -4.59 1.51
CA LYS A 105 -11.10 -5.28 0.47
C LYS A 105 -12.51 -4.73 0.33
N ASN A 106 -13.13 -4.25 1.39
CA ASN A 106 -14.47 -3.66 1.32
C ASN A 106 -14.46 -2.13 1.22
N LYS A 107 -13.29 -1.52 1.02
CA LYS A 107 -13.09 -0.06 0.95
C LYS A 107 -13.71 0.69 2.14
N LYS A 108 -13.70 0.07 3.33
CA LYS A 108 -14.17 0.65 4.60
C LYS A 108 -13.11 1.47 5.33
N MET A 109 -11.84 1.20 5.04
CA MET A 109 -10.73 2.05 5.47
C MET A 109 -10.56 3.21 4.48
N HIS A 110 -10.32 4.43 4.95
CA HIS A 110 -10.18 5.61 4.09
C HIS A 110 -9.02 5.47 3.06
N ALA A 111 -9.16 6.04 1.86
CA ALA A 111 -8.17 5.88 0.78
C ALA A 111 -6.75 6.32 1.18
N MET A 112 -6.62 7.51 1.79
CA MET A 112 -5.33 7.99 2.32
C MET A 112 -4.73 7.06 3.38
N ASP A 113 -5.58 6.31 4.11
CA ASP A 113 -5.10 5.37 5.09
C ASP A 113 -4.57 4.09 4.47
N ARG A 114 -5.22 3.60 3.40
CA ARG A 114 -4.74 2.47 2.59
C ARG A 114 -3.44 2.82 1.86
N PHE A 115 -3.35 4.04 1.31
CA PHE A 115 -2.11 4.57 0.73
C PHE A 115 -0.95 4.56 1.73
N GLY A 116 -1.17 5.08 2.94
CA GLY A 116 -0.12 5.11 3.97
C GLY A 116 0.37 3.70 4.33
N ILE A 117 -0.53 2.73 4.45
CA ILE A 117 -0.14 1.33 4.72
C ILE A 117 0.61 0.74 3.53
N ALA A 118 0.16 0.93 2.29
CA ALA A 118 0.84 0.44 1.10
C ALA A 118 2.28 0.97 1.01
N ASN A 119 2.44 2.28 1.20
CA ASN A 119 3.74 2.95 1.17
C ASN A 119 4.67 2.51 2.32
N ASP A 120 4.11 2.23 3.51
CA ASP A 120 4.89 1.71 4.65
C ASP A 120 5.30 0.26 4.45
N LEU A 121 4.39 -0.61 4.04
CA LEU A 121 4.66 -2.04 3.85
C LEU A 121 5.84 -2.26 2.90
N PHE A 122 5.84 -1.62 1.73
CA PHE A 122 6.92 -1.87 0.78
C PHE A 122 8.28 -1.36 1.27
N SER A 123 8.32 -0.20 1.94
CA SER A 123 9.56 0.30 2.56
C SER A 123 10.05 -0.58 3.72
N LEU A 124 9.13 -1.22 4.46
CA LEU A 124 9.48 -2.19 5.49
C LEU A 124 9.98 -3.51 4.90
N VAL A 125 9.49 -3.92 3.72
CA VAL A 125 10.04 -5.05 2.97
C VAL A 125 11.46 -4.73 2.47
N GLU A 126 11.67 -3.55 1.86
CA GLU A 126 12.98 -3.14 1.35
C GLU A 126 14.04 -3.03 2.45
N SER A 127 13.63 -2.65 3.66
CA SER A 127 14.50 -2.59 4.84
C SER A 127 14.59 -3.90 5.65
N GLU A 128 14.10 -5.00 5.09
CA GLU A 128 14.11 -6.35 5.68
C GLU A 128 13.41 -6.47 7.05
N ARG A 129 12.46 -5.57 7.33
CA ARG A 129 11.74 -5.50 8.61
C ARG A 129 10.50 -6.39 8.68
N ILE A 130 9.90 -6.67 7.53
CA ILE A 130 8.76 -7.56 7.37
C ILE A 130 8.95 -8.42 6.12
N PRO A 131 8.36 -9.62 6.04
CA PRO A 131 8.45 -10.43 4.84
C PRO A 131 7.64 -9.81 3.69
N ALA A 132 8.07 -10.07 2.46
CA ALA A 132 7.37 -9.61 1.26
C ALA A 132 5.93 -10.11 1.16
N THR A 133 5.61 -11.24 1.79
CA THR A 133 4.26 -11.82 1.85
C THR A 133 3.24 -10.83 2.42
N ASN A 134 3.60 -10.05 3.45
CA ASN A 134 2.69 -9.06 4.04
C ASN A 134 2.25 -8.00 3.01
N PHE A 135 3.17 -7.58 2.14
CA PHE A 135 2.87 -6.65 1.05
C PHE A 135 2.03 -7.31 -0.05
N LEU A 136 2.31 -8.58 -0.41
CA LEU A 136 1.53 -9.32 -1.39
C LEU A 136 0.09 -9.59 -0.93
N ASP A 137 -0.12 -9.94 0.34
CA ASP A 137 -1.44 -10.12 0.93
C ASP A 137 -2.25 -8.82 0.92
N PHE A 138 -1.58 -7.69 1.19
CA PHE A 138 -2.18 -6.36 1.09
C PHE A 138 -2.60 -6.04 -0.36
N ILE A 139 -1.73 -6.28 -1.35
CA ILE A 139 -2.06 -6.10 -2.78
C ILE A 139 -3.27 -6.96 -3.17
N GLN A 140 -3.34 -8.20 -2.68
CA GLN A 140 -4.47 -9.08 -2.96
C GLN A 140 -5.80 -8.54 -2.37
N ALA A 141 -5.75 -7.96 -1.17
CA ALA A 141 -6.89 -7.28 -0.58
C ALA A 141 -7.33 -6.04 -1.38
N CYS A 142 -6.42 -5.38 -2.10
CA CYS A 142 -6.70 -4.23 -2.97
C CYS A 142 -7.24 -4.59 -4.37
N SER A 143 -7.68 -5.83 -4.62
CA SER A 143 -8.20 -6.26 -5.93
C SER A 143 -9.44 -5.50 -6.45
N ASN A 144 -10.09 -4.69 -5.63
CA ASN A 144 -11.18 -3.78 -6.02
C ASN A 144 -10.90 -2.29 -5.70
N GLU A 145 -9.62 -1.96 -5.50
CA GLU A 145 -9.15 -0.60 -5.30
C GLU A 145 -9.33 0.23 -6.57
N ASP A 146 -9.91 1.42 -6.40
CA ASP A 146 -10.25 2.37 -7.47
C ASP A 146 -9.56 3.73 -7.28
N ASN A 147 -8.78 3.90 -6.23
CA ASN A 147 -8.03 5.12 -5.98
C ASN A 147 -6.62 5.06 -6.60
N HIS A 148 -6.33 5.99 -7.53
CA HIS A 148 -5.04 6.00 -8.22
C HIS A 148 -3.83 6.20 -7.29
N ILE A 149 -3.96 6.98 -6.21
CA ILE A 149 -2.86 7.26 -5.28
C ILE A 149 -2.47 5.97 -4.53
N VAL A 150 -3.48 5.17 -4.14
CA VAL A 150 -3.22 3.87 -3.53
C VAL A 150 -2.50 2.95 -4.52
N TRP A 151 -2.97 2.91 -5.78
CA TRP A 151 -2.35 2.09 -6.82
C TRP A 151 -0.94 2.53 -7.18
N GLU A 152 -0.64 3.83 -7.20
CA GLU A 152 0.71 4.32 -7.44
C GLU A 152 1.71 3.79 -6.39
N ALA A 153 1.33 3.80 -5.10
CA ALA A 153 2.15 3.23 -4.04
C ALA A 153 2.34 1.71 -4.17
N LEU A 154 1.28 0.98 -4.53
CA LEU A 154 1.35 -0.47 -4.76
C LEU A 154 2.20 -0.80 -5.98
N ASP A 155 2.04 -0.04 -7.06
CA ASP A 155 2.73 -0.22 -8.32
C ASP A 155 4.24 -0.04 -8.17
N SER A 156 4.66 0.99 -7.41
CA SER A 156 6.08 1.20 -7.09
C SER A 156 6.70 -0.04 -6.44
N GLY A 157 5.99 -0.70 -5.52
CA GLY A 157 6.48 -1.93 -4.90
C GLY A 157 6.49 -3.14 -5.85
N LEU A 158 5.45 -3.29 -6.67
CA LEU A 158 5.38 -4.32 -7.71
C LEU A 158 6.52 -4.17 -8.73
N GLU A 159 6.85 -2.94 -9.12
CA GLU A 159 7.95 -2.64 -10.05
C GLU A 159 9.30 -3.11 -9.52
N GLN A 160 9.57 -2.82 -8.26
CA GLN A 160 10.82 -3.16 -7.62
C GLN A 160 10.96 -4.69 -7.49
N ILE A 161 9.88 -5.40 -7.13
CA ILE A 161 9.85 -6.87 -7.13
C ILE A 161 10.09 -7.41 -8.55
N SER A 162 9.42 -6.87 -9.57
CA SER A 162 9.63 -7.25 -10.97
C SER A 162 11.10 -7.09 -11.40
N LYS A 163 11.73 -5.96 -11.06
CA LYS A 163 13.15 -5.69 -11.38
C LYS A 163 14.07 -6.70 -10.71
N ILE A 164 13.84 -6.99 -9.43
CA ILE A 164 14.60 -8.00 -8.68
C ILE A 164 14.48 -9.37 -9.38
N LEU A 165 13.25 -9.83 -9.64
CA LEU A 165 13.02 -11.13 -10.28
C LEU A 165 13.67 -11.23 -11.68
N MET A 166 13.69 -10.13 -12.43
CA MET A 166 14.40 -10.05 -13.71
C MET A 166 15.92 -10.24 -13.57
N VAL A 167 16.53 -9.68 -12.52
CA VAL A 167 17.97 -9.82 -12.23
C VAL A 167 18.32 -11.25 -11.78
N TYR A 168 17.49 -11.86 -10.92
CA TYR A 168 17.73 -13.22 -10.41
C TYR A 168 17.49 -14.33 -11.45
N LYS A 169 16.83 -14.02 -12.58
CA LYS A 169 16.58 -14.93 -13.72
C LYS A 169 15.87 -16.24 -13.35
N ASP A 170 15.09 -16.26 -12.27
CA ASP A 170 14.18 -17.36 -11.97
C ASP A 170 12.89 -17.22 -12.79
N GLY A 171 12.88 -17.83 -13.97
CA GLY A 171 11.74 -17.80 -14.87
C GLY A 171 10.47 -18.44 -14.30
N THR A 172 10.56 -19.34 -13.30
CA THR A 172 9.37 -19.95 -12.69
C THR A 172 8.71 -18.97 -11.72
N THR A 173 9.50 -18.38 -10.82
CA THR A 173 8.99 -17.38 -9.87
C THR A 173 8.51 -16.12 -10.58
N GLN A 174 9.24 -15.66 -11.61
CA GLN A 174 8.82 -14.53 -12.42
C GLN A 174 7.44 -14.77 -13.07
N LYS A 175 7.22 -15.95 -13.68
CA LYS A 175 5.92 -16.30 -14.28
C LYS A 175 4.80 -16.35 -13.24
N ARG A 176 5.06 -16.91 -12.05
CA ARG A 176 4.09 -16.95 -10.94
C ARG A 176 3.74 -15.54 -10.47
N PHE A 177 4.73 -14.66 -10.35
CA PHE A 177 4.53 -13.27 -9.98
C PHE A 177 3.71 -12.51 -11.04
N HIS A 178 4.04 -12.67 -12.33
CA HIS A 178 3.25 -12.09 -13.42
C HIS A 178 1.79 -12.58 -13.40
N CYS A 179 1.56 -13.88 -13.16
CA CYS A 179 0.22 -14.43 -13.02
C CYS A 179 -0.54 -13.81 -11.83
N PHE A 180 0.13 -13.66 -10.68
CA PHE A 180 -0.43 -12.99 -9.51
C PHE A 180 -0.86 -11.55 -9.83
N VAL A 181 0.02 -10.76 -10.45
CA VAL A 181 -0.28 -9.36 -10.84
C VAL A 181 -1.43 -9.31 -11.84
N ASN A 182 -1.39 -10.15 -12.87
CA ASN A 182 -2.43 -10.19 -13.90
C ASN A 182 -3.80 -10.53 -13.31
N ASN A 183 -3.89 -11.49 -12.38
CA ASN A 183 -5.16 -11.87 -11.76
C ASN A 183 -5.80 -10.74 -10.94
N ILE A 184 -4.98 -9.87 -10.34
CA ILE A 184 -5.45 -8.74 -9.53
C ILE A 184 -5.84 -7.56 -10.41
N LEU A 185 -5.06 -7.28 -11.45
CA LEU A 185 -5.22 -6.08 -12.26
C LEU A 185 -6.18 -6.23 -13.43
N SER A 186 -6.40 -7.45 -13.94
CA SER A 186 -7.30 -7.66 -15.10
C SER A 186 -8.73 -7.16 -14.83
N PRO A 187 -9.37 -7.44 -13.67
CA PRO A 187 -10.70 -6.90 -13.38
C PRO A 187 -10.73 -5.37 -13.33
N ILE A 188 -9.64 -4.74 -12.89
CA ILE A 188 -9.54 -3.27 -12.81
C ILE A 188 -9.37 -2.68 -14.20
N ALA A 189 -8.55 -3.32 -15.05
CA ALA A 189 -8.37 -2.94 -16.44
C ALA A 189 -9.67 -2.99 -17.25
N GLU A 190 -10.53 -3.97 -16.99
CA GLU A 190 -11.86 -4.06 -17.59
C GLU A 190 -12.77 -2.89 -17.20
N ILE A 191 -12.64 -2.37 -15.97
CA ILE A 191 -13.42 -1.24 -15.46
C ILE A 191 -12.93 0.09 -16.05
N VAL A 192 -11.61 0.34 -16.02
CA VAL A 192 -11.02 1.62 -16.48
C VAL A 192 -10.97 1.73 -18.01
N GLY A 193 -10.92 0.59 -18.71
CA GLY A 193 -10.91 0.50 -20.15
C GLY A 193 -9.69 1.14 -20.81
N TRP A 194 -9.73 1.24 -22.15
CA TRP A 194 -8.67 1.85 -22.96
C TRP A 194 -9.05 3.23 -23.52
N GLU A 195 -10.31 3.60 -23.45
CA GLU A 195 -10.81 4.83 -24.07
C GLU A 195 -11.08 5.85 -22.98
N SER A 196 -10.53 7.04 -23.14
CA SER A 196 -10.83 8.16 -22.26
C SER A 196 -12.24 8.69 -22.55
N ASN A 197 -12.93 9.06 -21.48
CA ASN A 197 -14.22 9.73 -21.58
C ASN A 197 -14.05 11.22 -21.25
N PRO A 198 -14.50 12.17 -22.11
CA PRO A 198 -14.35 13.61 -21.87
C PRO A 198 -14.93 14.12 -20.53
N ASN A 199 -15.85 13.37 -19.92
CA ASN A 199 -16.46 13.69 -18.63
C ASN A 199 -15.94 12.82 -17.48
N GLU A 200 -14.88 12.03 -17.69
CA GLU A 200 -14.31 11.20 -16.63
C GLU A 200 -13.51 12.02 -15.64
N ASP A 201 -13.47 11.53 -14.40
CA ASP A 201 -12.55 12.05 -13.41
C ASP A 201 -11.11 11.77 -13.86
N SER A 202 -10.24 12.79 -13.83
CA SER A 202 -8.79 12.68 -14.04
C SER A 202 -8.14 11.49 -13.29
N GLN A 203 -8.66 11.15 -12.11
CA GLN A 203 -8.20 10.01 -11.31
C GLN A 203 -8.36 8.67 -12.05
N ILE A 204 -9.41 8.52 -12.86
CA ILE A 204 -9.65 7.33 -13.68
C ILE A 204 -8.60 7.24 -14.79
N SER A 205 -8.25 8.37 -15.41
CA SER A 205 -7.20 8.39 -16.45
C SER A 205 -5.83 7.99 -15.89
N PHE A 206 -5.42 8.55 -14.75
CA PHE A 206 -4.16 8.14 -14.10
C PHE A 206 -4.16 6.69 -13.65
N LEU A 207 -5.30 6.20 -13.13
CA LEU A 207 -5.44 4.80 -12.78
C LEU A 207 -5.33 3.91 -14.03
N ARG A 208 -5.98 4.27 -15.14
CA ARG A 208 -5.88 3.55 -16.41
C ARG A 208 -4.43 3.41 -16.86
N ALA A 209 -3.69 4.51 -16.92
CA ALA A 209 -2.29 4.52 -17.30
C ALA A 209 -1.47 3.54 -16.43
N THR A 210 -1.62 3.65 -15.10
CA THR A 210 -0.91 2.83 -14.12
C THR A 210 -1.19 1.33 -14.32
N ILE A 211 -2.47 0.97 -14.40
CA ILE A 211 -2.93 -0.43 -14.47
C ILE A 211 -2.53 -1.07 -15.79
N LEU A 212 -2.76 -0.39 -16.92
CA LEU A 212 -2.41 -0.92 -18.24
C LEU A 212 -0.89 -1.06 -18.41
N ASN A 213 -0.12 -0.09 -17.91
CA ASN A 213 1.32 -0.14 -17.94
C ASN A 213 1.87 -1.34 -17.12
N ARG A 214 1.36 -1.55 -15.91
CA ARG A 214 1.76 -2.71 -15.08
C ARG A 214 1.39 -4.04 -15.70
N LEU A 215 0.21 -4.16 -16.31
CA LEU A 215 -0.21 -5.36 -17.04
C LEU A 215 0.70 -5.66 -18.23
N ALA A 216 1.09 -4.62 -18.99
CA ALA A 216 2.03 -4.79 -20.10
C ALA A 216 3.40 -5.29 -19.61
N HIS A 217 3.94 -4.69 -18.55
CA HIS A 217 5.18 -5.15 -17.91
C HIS A 217 5.09 -6.56 -17.32
N SER A 218 3.88 -6.98 -16.92
CA SER A 218 3.59 -8.33 -16.40
C SER A 218 3.25 -9.34 -17.51
N SER A 219 3.55 -9.01 -18.76
CA SER A 219 3.33 -9.88 -19.92
C SER A 219 1.87 -10.31 -20.11
N HIS A 220 0.91 -9.47 -19.74
CA HIS A 220 -0.51 -9.77 -19.91
C HIS A 220 -0.89 -9.84 -21.41
N PRO A 221 -1.33 -11.00 -21.94
CA PRO A 221 -1.48 -11.19 -23.38
C PRO A 221 -2.48 -10.22 -24.05
N GLU A 222 -3.67 -10.03 -23.48
CA GLU A 222 -4.68 -9.16 -24.08
C GLU A 222 -4.28 -7.68 -24.02
N THR A 223 -3.59 -7.25 -22.95
CA THR A 223 -3.06 -5.88 -22.85
C THR A 223 -2.01 -5.63 -23.93
N ILE A 224 -1.04 -6.54 -24.09
CA ILE A 224 0.01 -6.41 -25.13
C ILE A 224 -0.60 -6.41 -26.53
N LYS A 225 -1.53 -7.32 -26.80
CA LYS A 225 -2.22 -7.39 -28.09
C LYS A 225 -2.95 -6.09 -28.41
N THR A 226 -3.68 -5.53 -27.44
CA THR A 226 -4.42 -4.27 -27.61
C THR A 226 -3.46 -3.09 -27.79
N ALA A 227 -2.39 -3.01 -27.00
CA ALA A 227 -1.35 -2.00 -27.13
C ALA A 227 -0.71 -2.01 -28.52
N LEU A 228 -0.32 -3.18 -29.03
CA LEU A 228 0.27 -3.35 -30.36
C LEU A 228 -0.72 -2.97 -31.47
N GLN A 229 -2.00 -3.31 -31.34
CA GLN A 229 -3.04 -2.91 -32.30
C GLN A 229 -3.22 -1.39 -32.34
N LYS A 230 -3.27 -0.74 -31.17
CA LYS A 230 -3.38 0.71 -31.04
C LYS A 230 -2.15 1.42 -31.62
N PHE A 231 -0.95 0.95 -31.28
CA PHE A 231 0.30 1.45 -31.85
C PHE A 231 0.32 1.33 -33.39
N LYS A 232 -0.11 0.17 -33.93
CA LYS A 232 -0.17 -0.05 -35.38
C LYS A 232 -1.12 0.95 -36.06
N LYS A 233 -2.34 1.13 -35.54
CA LYS A 233 -3.31 2.12 -36.06
C LYS A 233 -2.77 3.55 -36.00
N HIS A 234 -2.08 3.92 -34.94
CA HIS A 234 -1.46 5.24 -34.83
C HIS A 234 -0.38 5.44 -35.89
N PHE A 235 0.49 4.44 -36.04
CA PHE A 235 1.62 4.52 -36.96
C PHE A 235 1.18 4.51 -38.42
N GLU A 236 0.30 3.58 -38.80
CA GLU A 236 -0.14 3.34 -40.18
C GLU A 236 -1.31 4.25 -40.58
N ASP A 237 -2.37 4.30 -39.76
CA ASP A 237 -3.63 4.98 -40.09
C ASP A 237 -3.72 6.42 -39.54
N LYS A 238 -2.68 6.89 -38.83
CA LYS A 238 -2.63 8.22 -38.19
C LYS A 238 -3.80 8.50 -37.23
N VAL A 239 -4.32 7.44 -36.61
CA VAL A 239 -5.31 7.56 -35.54
C VAL A 239 -4.61 8.12 -34.30
N ASP A 240 -5.14 9.19 -33.72
CA ASP A 240 -4.59 9.77 -32.49
C ASP A 240 -4.66 8.76 -31.34
N LEU A 241 -3.57 8.68 -30.58
CA LEU A 241 -3.53 7.96 -29.31
C LEU A 241 -3.79 8.96 -28.19
N ASP A 242 -4.56 8.52 -27.21
CA ASP A 242 -4.67 9.29 -25.98
C ASP A 242 -3.28 9.41 -25.33
N LYS A 243 -2.97 10.61 -24.85
CA LYS A 243 -1.71 10.94 -24.19
C LYS A 243 -1.53 10.23 -22.84
N ASP A 244 -2.63 9.76 -22.25
CA ASP A 244 -2.65 9.07 -20.97
C ASP A 244 -2.57 7.53 -21.13
N LEU A 245 -2.23 7.04 -22.34
CA LEU A 245 -1.99 5.61 -22.66
C LEU A 245 -0.53 5.30 -22.98
#